data_AF-A0A9P6S9C5-F1
#
_entry.id   AF-A0A9P6S9C5-F1
#
_cell.length_a   1.000
_cell.length_b   1.000
_cell.length_c   1.000
_cell.angle_alpha   90.00
_cell.angle_beta   90.00
_cell.angle_gamma   90.00
#
_symmetry.space_group_name_H-M   'P 1'
#
loop_
_entity.id
_entity.type
_entity.pdbx_description
1 polymer ?
#
loop_
_entity_poly.entity_id
_entity_poly.type
_entity_poly.pdbx_seq_one_letter_code
_entity_poly.pdbx_strand_id
1 'polypeptide(L)'
;MSLQASCLSLMDRLAGVPDFDYFLDPALLLQLQANSNQIWATTPNDPVSQLWVLFRLGTPLACILNSIRPPNQQLSVNNADLSFANINTCKERVFHFIVACLQDLNFTHENVFTISELYHDNPEGFLKVLNTVGKVLDRLEANPSQRATAV
;
A
#
# COMPACT_ATOMS: atom_id res chain seq x y z
N MET A 1 2.89 -3.26 20.20
CA MET A 1 3.43 -4.12 19.10
C MET A 1 4.65 -3.44 18.53
N SER A 2 5.68 -4.21 18.16
CA SER A 2 6.85 -3.67 17.43
C SER A 2 6.49 -3.41 15.97
N LEU A 3 7.23 -2.51 15.29
CA LEU A 3 7.00 -2.16 13.88
C LEU A 3 7.02 -3.38 12.96
N GLN A 4 7.98 -4.29 13.17
CA GLN A 4 8.12 -5.53 12.41
C GLN A 4 6.91 -6.45 12.57
N ALA A 5 6.37 -6.59 13.79
CA ALA A 5 5.18 -7.39 14.03
C ALA A 5 3.96 -6.81 13.31
N SER A 6 3.81 -5.47 13.31
CA SER A 6 2.76 -4.79 12.56
C SER A 6 2.90 -5.02 11.04
N CYS A 7 4.13 -5.02 10.51
CA CYS A 7 4.39 -5.30 9.10
C CYS A 7 4.01 -6.73 8.71
N LEU A 8 4.44 -7.73 9.51
CA LEU A 8 4.12 -9.14 9.27
C LEU A 8 2.61 -9.38 9.29
N SER A 9 1.92 -8.84 10.30
CA SER A 9 0.46 -8.94 10.38
C SER A 9 -0.22 -8.26 9.19
N LEU A 10 0.29 -7.12 8.72
CA LEU A 10 -0.31 -6.43 7.59
C LEU A 10 -0.10 -7.20 6.28
N MET A 11 1.07 -7.80 6.05
CA MET A 11 1.31 -8.63 4.87
C MET A 11 0.37 -9.83 4.78
N ASP A 12 0.12 -10.51 5.91
CA ASP A 12 -0.84 -11.62 5.96
C ASP A 12 -2.25 -11.16 5.54
N ARG A 13 -2.68 -10.00 6.02
CA ARG A 13 -3.97 -9.41 5.64
C ARG A 13 -4.02 -8.97 4.18
N LEU A 14 -2.91 -8.43 3.66
CA LEU A 14 -2.77 -8.04 2.27
C LEU A 14 -2.86 -9.24 1.31
N ALA A 15 -2.43 -10.42 1.72
CA ALA A 15 -2.61 -11.65 0.95
C ALA A 15 -4.10 -12.06 0.81
N GLY A 16 -4.99 -11.51 1.64
CA GLY A 16 -6.44 -11.69 1.51
C GLY A 16 -7.11 -10.76 0.49
N VAL A 17 -6.38 -9.78 -0.06
CA VAL A 17 -6.90 -8.77 -1.00
C VAL A 17 -6.84 -9.32 -2.43
N PRO A 18 -7.94 -9.23 -3.22
CA PRO A 18 -7.94 -9.69 -4.59
C PRO A 18 -6.92 -8.92 -5.44
N ASP A 19 -6.27 -9.62 -6.37
CA ASP A 19 -5.22 -9.10 -7.26
C ASP A 19 -3.96 -8.58 -6.54
N PHE A 20 -3.84 -8.77 -5.22
CA PHE A 20 -2.69 -8.29 -4.45
C PHE A 20 -1.55 -9.30 -4.35
N ASP A 21 -1.81 -10.60 -4.57
CA ASP A 21 -0.81 -11.67 -4.52
C ASP A 21 0.43 -11.36 -5.39
N TYR A 22 0.22 -10.75 -6.54
CA TYR A 22 1.30 -10.36 -7.45
C TYR A 22 2.31 -9.39 -6.80
N PHE A 23 1.85 -8.48 -5.94
CA PHE A 23 2.72 -7.53 -5.24
C PHE A 23 3.49 -8.17 -4.08
N LEU A 24 2.98 -9.28 -3.54
CA LEU A 24 3.61 -10.04 -2.46
C LEU A 24 4.55 -11.13 -2.98
N ASP A 25 4.70 -11.27 -4.29
CA ASP A 25 5.66 -12.19 -4.87
C ASP A 25 7.10 -11.88 -4.40
N PRO A 26 7.82 -12.87 -3.83
CA PRO A 26 9.13 -12.63 -3.25
C PRO A 26 10.17 -12.20 -4.27
N ALA A 27 10.07 -12.62 -5.54
CA ALA A 27 10.98 -12.19 -6.59
C ALA A 27 10.71 -10.73 -6.98
N LEU A 28 9.44 -10.33 -7.08
CA LEU A 28 9.07 -8.94 -7.31
C LEU A 28 9.53 -8.04 -6.16
N LEU A 29 9.28 -8.43 -4.90
CA LEU A 29 9.69 -7.67 -3.73
C LEU A 29 11.20 -7.43 -3.70
N LEU A 30 11.99 -8.48 -3.95
CA LEU A 30 13.44 -8.38 -4.02
C LEU A 30 13.89 -7.46 -5.17
N GLN A 31 13.25 -7.56 -6.33
CA GLN A 31 13.53 -6.68 -7.46
C GLN A 31 13.21 -5.22 -7.13
N LEU A 32 12.06 -4.94 -6.50
CA LEU A 32 11.67 -3.59 -6.11
C LEU A 32 12.65 -2.99 -5.10
N GLN A 33 13.10 -3.78 -4.10
CA GLN A 33 14.14 -3.38 -3.15
C GLN A 33 15.49 -3.10 -3.84
N ALA A 34 15.87 -3.93 -4.82
CA ALA A 34 17.12 -3.73 -5.55
C ALA A 34 17.09 -2.44 -6.40
N ASN A 35 15.97 -2.19 -7.09
CA ASN A 35 15.79 -1.00 -7.94
C ASN A 35 15.77 0.30 -7.13
N SER A 36 15.38 0.21 -5.88
CA SER A 36 15.20 1.36 -5.02
C SER A 36 16.34 1.65 -4.06
N ASN A 37 17.26 0.71 -3.88
CA ASN A 37 18.39 0.85 -2.96
C ASN A 37 19.31 2.04 -3.34
N GLN A 38 19.21 2.52 -4.58
CA GLN A 38 19.85 3.75 -5.06
C GLN A 38 19.22 5.03 -4.47
N ILE A 39 17.98 4.95 -3.96
CA ILE A 39 17.17 6.09 -3.52
C ILE A 39 16.96 6.04 -2.01
N TRP A 40 16.78 4.85 -1.43
CA TRP A 40 16.56 4.66 0.00
C TRP A 40 17.18 3.35 0.47
N ALA A 41 17.78 3.38 1.67
CA ALA A 41 18.46 2.22 2.23
C ALA A 41 17.44 1.12 2.58
N THR A 42 17.58 -0.05 1.97
CA THR A 42 16.78 -1.23 2.32
C THR A 42 17.59 -2.35 2.90
N THR A 43 16.95 -3.10 3.79
CA THR A 43 17.45 -4.40 4.19
C THR A 43 16.79 -5.46 3.29
N PRO A 44 17.57 -6.25 2.53
CA PRO A 44 17.01 -7.33 1.73
C PRO A 44 16.36 -8.36 2.65
N ASN A 45 15.22 -8.91 2.22
CA ASN A 45 14.45 -9.89 3.00
C ASN A 45 13.93 -9.37 4.37
N ASP A 46 13.85 -8.05 4.55
CA ASP A 46 13.24 -7.44 5.72
C ASP A 46 11.78 -7.01 5.41
N PRO A 47 10.79 -7.48 6.19
CA PRO A 47 9.37 -7.22 5.94
C PRO A 47 9.00 -5.73 6.06
N VAL A 48 9.70 -4.98 6.92
CA VAL A 48 9.48 -3.54 7.08
C VAL A 48 9.89 -2.82 5.80
N SER A 49 11.10 -3.10 5.32
CA SER A 49 11.64 -2.57 4.08
C SER A 49 10.74 -2.91 2.89
N GLN A 50 10.30 -4.17 2.76
CA GLN A 50 9.42 -4.64 1.67
C GLN A 50 8.08 -3.89 1.63
N LEU A 51 7.39 -3.74 2.77
CA LEU A 51 6.15 -2.95 2.80
C LEU A 51 6.40 -1.48 2.49
N TRP A 52 7.52 -0.92 2.97
CA TRP A 52 7.84 0.47 2.74
C TRP A 52 8.01 0.77 1.24
N VAL A 53 8.75 -0.09 0.56
CA VAL A 53 8.92 -0.10 -0.90
C VAL A 53 7.57 -0.10 -1.61
N LEU A 54 6.73 -1.08 -1.25
CA LEU A 54 5.44 -1.31 -1.89
C LEU A 54 4.54 -0.09 -1.76
N PHE A 55 4.43 0.47 -0.56
CA PHE A 55 3.58 1.65 -0.36
C PHE A 55 4.14 2.89 -1.05
N ARG A 56 5.48 3.06 -1.09
CA ARG A 56 6.13 4.16 -1.84
C ARG A 56 5.87 4.09 -3.34
N LEU A 57 5.57 2.93 -3.90
CA LEU A 57 5.21 2.78 -5.31
C LEU A 57 3.81 3.35 -5.62
N GLY A 58 2.91 3.37 -4.64
CA GLY A 58 1.54 3.85 -4.77
C GLY A 58 0.60 2.94 -5.58
N THR A 59 1.12 2.20 -6.57
CA THR A 59 0.37 1.19 -7.33
C THR A 59 -0.31 0.14 -6.44
N PRO A 60 0.37 -0.46 -5.43
CA PRO A 60 -0.26 -1.44 -4.55
C PRO A 60 -1.36 -0.82 -3.69
N LEU A 61 -1.17 0.42 -3.23
CA LEU A 61 -2.19 1.16 -2.48
C LEU A 61 -3.46 1.38 -3.32
N ALA A 62 -3.30 1.75 -4.59
CA ALA A 62 -4.43 1.87 -5.51
C ALA A 62 -5.16 0.53 -5.74
N CYS A 63 -4.43 -0.59 -5.80
CA CYS A 63 -5.02 -1.93 -5.90
C CYS A 63 -5.91 -2.27 -4.70
N ILE A 64 -5.45 -1.97 -3.48
CA ILE A 64 -6.24 -2.17 -2.24
C ILE A 64 -7.53 -1.33 -2.30
N LEU A 65 -7.45 -0.07 -2.74
CA LEU A 65 -8.65 0.76 -2.89
C LEU A 65 -9.61 0.26 -3.97
N ASN A 66 -9.10 -0.30 -5.06
CA ASN A 66 -9.95 -0.87 -6.10
C ASN A 66 -10.75 -2.06 -5.61
N SER A 67 -10.31 -2.72 -4.53
CA SER A 67 -11.02 -3.82 -3.91
C SER A 67 -12.23 -3.37 -3.08
N ILE A 68 -12.22 -2.14 -2.57
CA ILE A 68 -13.35 -1.55 -1.83
C ILE A 68 -14.26 -0.69 -2.70
N ARG A 69 -13.77 -0.25 -3.87
CA ARG A 69 -14.52 0.62 -4.78
C ARG A 69 -15.33 -0.20 -5.77
N PRO A 70 -16.50 0.31 -6.19
CA PRO A 70 -17.23 -0.27 -7.31
C PRO A 70 -16.41 -0.18 -8.61
N PRO A 71 -16.61 -1.10 -9.57
CA PRO A 71 -15.81 -1.20 -10.80
C PRO A 71 -15.84 0.06 -11.67
N ASN A 72 -16.84 0.93 -11.52
CA ASN A 72 -16.96 2.21 -12.22
C ASN A 72 -16.11 3.35 -11.62
N GLN A 73 -15.47 3.14 -10.47
CA GLN A 73 -14.66 4.14 -9.75
C GLN A 73 -13.24 3.64 -9.43
N GLN A 74 -12.83 2.53 -10.03
CA GLN A 74 -11.49 1.98 -9.85
C GLN A 74 -10.41 2.90 -10.45
N LEU A 75 -9.31 3.05 -9.72
CA LEU A 75 -8.12 3.74 -10.18
C LEU A 75 -7.41 2.90 -11.24
N SER A 76 -6.79 3.56 -12.23
CA SER A 76 -5.97 2.87 -13.23
C SER A 76 -4.70 2.32 -12.58
N VAL A 77 -4.69 1.01 -12.31
CA VAL A 77 -3.52 0.27 -11.81
C VAL A 77 -2.84 -0.38 -13.01
N ASN A 78 -1.66 0.11 -13.40
CA ASN A 78 -0.85 -0.48 -14.45
C ASN A 78 0.28 -1.30 -13.82
N ASN A 79 0.16 -2.63 -13.87
CA ASN A 79 1.14 -3.56 -13.28
C ASN A 79 2.49 -3.56 -14.02
N ALA A 80 2.60 -2.89 -15.17
CA ALA A 80 3.85 -2.64 -15.87
C ALA A 80 4.65 -1.46 -15.27
N ASP A 81 4.00 -0.62 -14.47
CA ASP A 81 4.58 0.59 -13.91
C ASP A 81 4.99 0.35 -12.45
N LEU A 82 5.97 -0.54 -12.30
CA LEU A 82 6.57 -0.94 -11.01
C LEU A 82 7.99 -0.40 -10.88
N SER A 83 8.20 0.83 -11.31
CA SER A 83 9.50 1.47 -11.34
C SER A 83 9.49 2.79 -10.59
N PHE A 84 10.57 3.06 -9.87
CA PHE A 84 10.81 4.36 -9.22
C PHE A 84 11.39 5.40 -10.19
N ALA A 85 11.35 5.14 -11.52
CA ALA A 85 11.84 6.06 -12.55
C ALA A 85 11.19 7.45 -12.46
N ASN A 86 9.91 7.53 -12.07
CA ASN A 86 9.22 8.79 -11.82
C ASN A 86 8.57 8.82 -10.44
N ILE A 87 9.32 9.35 -9.46
CA ILE A 87 8.83 9.53 -8.08
C ILE A 87 7.59 10.43 -8.01
N ASN A 88 7.41 11.38 -8.94
CA ASN A 88 6.23 12.24 -8.93
C ASN A 88 4.95 11.43 -9.24
N THR A 89 5.02 10.50 -10.20
CA THR A 89 3.91 9.59 -10.49
C THR A 89 3.62 8.66 -9.30
N CYS A 90 4.66 8.18 -8.62
CA CYS A 90 4.48 7.38 -7.40
C CYS A 90 3.75 8.19 -6.31
N LYS A 91 4.18 9.44 -6.08
CA LYS A 91 3.56 10.36 -5.11
C LYS A 91 2.13 10.71 -5.48
N GLU A 92 1.83 10.88 -6.76
CA GLU A 92 0.48 11.12 -7.27
C GLU A 92 -0.45 9.94 -6.95
N ARG A 93 0.00 8.69 -7.18
CA ARG A 93 -0.76 7.49 -6.80
C ARG A 93 -1.01 7.42 -5.30
N VAL A 94 0.00 7.70 -4.48
CA VAL A 94 -0.14 7.79 -3.01
C VAL A 94 -1.13 8.90 -2.62
N PHE A 95 -1.08 10.05 -3.27
CA PHE A 95 -2.00 11.16 -3.03
C PHE A 95 -3.45 10.76 -3.32
N HIS A 96 -3.71 10.12 -4.46
CA HIS A 96 -5.03 9.60 -4.79
C HIS A 96 -5.52 8.60 -3.74
N PHE A 97 -4.63 7.77 -3.19
CA PHE A 97 -4.98 6.87 -2.11
C PHE A 97 -5.43 7.61 -0.85
N ILE A 98 -4.68 8.64 -0.45
CA ILE A 98 -4.98 9.47 0.72
C ILE A 98 -6.33 10.17 0.52
N VAL A 99 -6.58 10.75 -0.66
CA VAL A 99 -7.86 11.41 -0.97
C VAL A 99 -9.02 10.44 -0.91
N ALA A 100 -8.87 9.22 -1.45
CA ALA A 100 -9.88 8.18 -1.38
C ALA A 100 -10.21 7.78 0.06
N CYS A 101 -9.19 7.63 0.92
CA CYS A 101 -9.41 7.34 2.34
C CYS A 101 -10.24 8.42 3.03
N LEU A 102 -9.99 9.68 2.69
CA LEU A 102 -10.72 10.81 3.28
C LEU A 102 -12.14 10.94 2.73
N GLN A 103 -12.32 10.76 1.41
CA GLN A 103 -13.60 11.02 0.73
C GLN A 103 -14.54 9.80 0.72
N ASP A 104 -14.03 8.62 0.39
CA ASP A 104 -14.86 7.44 0.18
C ASP A 104 -15.03 6.63 1.47
N LEU A 105 -13.98 6.54 2.28
CA LEU A 105 -14.01 5.81 3.56
C LEU A 105 -14.36 6.70 4.75
N ASN A 106 -14.47 8.01 4.52
CA ASN A 106 -14.73 9.04 5.53
C ASN A 106 -13.73 8.99 6.70
N PHE A 107 -12.46 8.72 6.43
CA PHE A 107 -11.43 8.81 7.45
C PHE A 107 -11.13 10.27 7.80
N THR A 108 -10.71 10.53 9.03
CA THR A 108 -10.28 11.87 9.46
C THR A 108 -8.81 12.09 9.11
N HIS A 109 -8.41 13.35 8.89
CA HIS A 109 -7.03 13.71 8.53
C HIS A 109 -5.98 13.24 9.56
N GLU A 110 -6.34 13.14 10.83
CA GLU A 110 -5.47 12.61 11.89
C GLU A 110 -5.19 11.09 11.73
N ASN A 111 -6.11 10.39 11.09
CA ASN A 111 -6.13 8.93 10.93
C ASN A 111 -5.56 8.46 9.59
N VAL A 112 -5.22 9.40 8.70
CA VAL A 112 -4.62 9.13 7.39
C VAL A 112 -3.19 9.68 7.40
N PHE A 113 -2.26 8.92 6.83
CA PHE A 113 -0.88 9.38 6.66
C PHE A 113 -0.75 10.44 5.55
N THR A 114 0.34 11.18 5.57
CA THR A 114 0.72 12.15 4.53
C THR A 114 1.81 11.58 3.63
N ILE A 115 1.95 12.12 2.41
CA ILE A 115 3.04 11.74 1.50
C ILE A 115 4.39 11.88 2.22
N SER A 116 4.60 12.96 2.96
CA SER A 116 5.83 13.16 3.72
C SER A 116 6.06 12.02 4.72
N GLU A 117 5.07 11.58 5.48
CA GLU A 117 5.22 10.47 6.45
C GLU A 117 5.62 9.13 5.80
N LEU A 118 5.25 8.90 4.53
CA LEU A 118 5.64 7.70 3.79
C LEU A 118 7.04 7.80 3.15
N TYR A 119 7.41 8.96 2.64
CA TYR A 119 8.69 9.17 1.94
C TYR A 119 9.82 9.61 2.88
N HIS A 120 9.51 10.09 4.08
CA HIS A 120 10.49 10.31 5.13
C HIS A 120 10.79 8.96 5.78
N ASP A 121 12.07 8.58 5.94
CA ASP A 121 12.50 7.35 6.63
C ASP A 121 12.30 7.45 8.16
N ASN A 122 11.08 7.83 8.58
CA ASN A 122 10.68 7.91 9.98
C ASN A 122 9.82 6.69 10.35
N PRO A 123 10.28 5.80 11.26
CA PRO A 123 9.50 4.62 11.68
C PRO A 123 8.17 4.98 12.34
N GLU A 124 8.04 6.13 13.01
CA GLU A 124 6.77 6.58 13.60
C GLU A 124 5.76 6.96 12.50
N GLY A 125 6.23 7.67 11.47
CA GLY A 125 5.42 7.98 10.29
C GLY A 125 4.98 6.71 9.57
N PHE A 126 5.88 5.74 9.43
CA PHE A 126 5.57 4.46 8.81
C PHE A 126 4.54 3.65 9.61
N LEU A 127 4.59 3.68 10.94
CA LEU A 127 3.56 3.03 11.77
C LEU A 127 2.16 3.61 11.49
N LYS A 128 2.06 4.92 11.23
CA LYS A 128 0.80 5.56 10.83
C LYS A 128 0.34 5.12 9.43
N VAL A 129 1.28 4.92 8.49
CA VAL A 129 0.97 4.32 7.18
C VAL A 129 0.34 2.94 7.37
N LEU A 130 0.99 2.06 8.15
CA LEU A 130 0.49 0.72 8.43
C LEU A 130 -0.90 0.75 9.06
N ASN A 131 -1.13 1.65 10.03
CA ASN A 131 -2.42 1.79 10.69
C ASN A 131 -3.52 2.27 9.71
N THR A 132 -3.19 3.20 8.81
CA THR A 132 -4.13 3.69 7.79
C THR A 132 -4.53 2.56 6.84
N VAL A 133 -3.55 1.82 6.30
CA VAL A 133 -3.80 0.69 5.41
C VAL A 133 -4.57 -0.42 6.14
N GLY A 134 -4.21 -0.72 7.38
CA GLY A 134 -4.93 -1.67 8.23
C GLY A 134 -6.42 -1.31 8.38
N LYS A 135 -6.74 -0.03 8.58
CA LYS A 135 -8.15 0.43 8.62
C LYS A 135 -8.88 0.26 7.30
N VAL A 136 -8.20 0.43 6.17
CA VAL A 136 -8.79 0.15 4.84
C VAL A 136 -9.11 -1.34 4.71
N LEU A 137 -8.18 -2.20 5.12
CA LEU A 137 -8.39 -3.65 5.14
C LEU A 137 -9.51 -4.05 6.10
N ASP A 138 -9.63 -3.41 7.27
CA ASP A 138 -10.74 -3.65 8.21
C ASP A 138 -12.10 -3.37 7.54
N ARG A 139 -12.18 -2.33 6.69
CA ARG A 139 -13.39 -1.99 5.94
C ARG A 139 -13.70 -3.00 4.84
N LEU A 140 -12.67 -3.55 4.20
CA LEU A 140 -12.79 -4.62 3.20
C LEU A 140 -13.29 -5.92 3.86
N GLU A 141 -12.71 -6.30 5.00
CA GLU A 141 -13.10 -7.47 5.78
C GLU A 141 -14.52 -7.35 6.34
N ALA A 142 -14.91 -6.14 6.79
CA ALA A 142 -16.26 -5.87 7.29
C ALA A 142 -17.34 -5.84 6.20
N ASN A 143 -16.98 -5.68 4.92
CA ASN A 143 -17.91 -5.68 3.78
C ASN A 143 -17.66 -6.88 2.84
N PRO A 144 -17.99 -8.12 3.27
CA PRO A 144 -17.77 -9.32 2.47
C PRO A 144 -18.55 -9.31 1.13
N SER A 145 -19.62 -8.52 1.03
CA SER A 145 -20.46 -8.39 -0.17
C SER A 145 -19.72 -7.86 -1.41
N GLN A 146 -18.57 -7.20 -1.24
CA GLN A 146 -17.74 -6.70 -2.35
C GLN A 146 -16.69 -7.70 -2.83
N ARG A 147 -16.42 -8.79 -2.07
CA ARG A 147 -15.44 -9.83 -2.45
C ARG A 147 -15.93 -10.75 -3.59
N ALA A 148 -17.21 -10.70 -3.95
CA ALA A 148 -17.87 -11.74 -4.75
C ALA A 148 -18.03 -11.45 -6.25
N THR A 149 -17.35 -10.46 -6.83
CA THR A 149 -17.48 -10.12 -8.28
C THR A 149 -16.29 -10.49 -9.15
N ALA A 150 -15.50 -11.48 -8.74
CA ALA A 150 -14.58 -12.20 -9.63
C ALA A 150 -14.99 -13.67 -9.72
N VAL A 151 -16.04 -13.95 -10.51
CA VAL A 151 -16.34 -15.29 -11.05
C VAL A 151 -16.81 -15.15 -12.49
#